data_AF-A0A0A1W4A3-F1
#
_entry.id   AF-A0A0A1W4A3-F1
#
_cell.length_a   1.000
_cell.length_b   1.000
_cell.length_c   1.000
_cell.angle_alpha   90.00
_cell.angle_beta   90.00
_cell.angle_gamma   90.00
#
_symmetry.space_group_name_H-M   'P 1'
#
loop_
_entity.id
_entity.type
_entity.pdbx_description
1 polymer ?
#
loop_
_entity_poly.entity_id
_entity_poly.type
_entity_poly.pdbx_seq_one_letter_code
_entity_poly.pdbx_strand_id
1 'polypeptide(L)'
;MPGRYFMSRGRARVVRVFALLCFLIAGVGAATLPAMLVGPQWQAFMIDCNDGCRPKPQPLDQLSPEVRHVIASLPKAPERMTAAMAEPYWWWRLFGIQMLDILPFALLFFSVGMALWSFGNRQEHRDWRGIRWLQRATAVAIVMAIVEPLAQVLRDAVFLGAITDVGAFSYLIDFTQIIERLLFAGAAWAAIWALAAGLRARGDLAEIV
;
A
#
# COMPACT_ATOMS: atom_id res chain seq x y z
N MET A 1 28.48 -28.69 -18.19
CA MET A 1 28.14 -27.49 -18.98
C MET A 1 27.80 -26.36 -18.01
N PRO A 2 28.49 -25.21 -18.03
CA PRO A 2 28.21 -24.13 -17.10
C PRO A 2 26.84 -23.52 -17.42
N GLY A 3 25.93 -23.59 -16.46
CA GLY A 3 24.51 -23.27 -16.61
C GLY A 3 24.31 -21.89 -17.23
N ARG A 4 23.63 -21.85 -18.38
CA ARG A 4 23.32 -20.60 -19.05
C ARG A 4 22.18 -19.94 -18.29
N TYR A 5 22.47 -18.78 -17.73
CA TYR A 5 21.44 -17.92 -17.17
C TYR A 5 20.55 -17.40 -18.32
N PHE A 6 19.23 -17.39 -18.12
CA PHE A 6 18.27 -16.79 -19.05
C PHE A 6 18.52 -15.27 -19.27
N MET A 7 19.29 -14.65 -18.38
CA MET A 7 19.75 -13.25 -18.44
C MET A 7 21.26 -13.19 -18.26
N SER A 8 21.91 -12.17 -18.85
CA SER A 8 23.33 -11.88 -18.57
C SER A 8 23.55 -11.65 -17.07
N ARG A 9 24.73 -12.03 -16.55
CA ARG A 9 25.07 -11.93 -15.11
C ARG A 9 24.85 -10.51 -14.54
N GLY A 10 25.05 -9.48 -15.36
CA GLY A 10 24.78 -8.08 -14.98
C GLY A 10 23.30 -7.79 -14.77
N ARG A 11 22.42 -8.22 -15.68
CA ARG A 11 20.96 -8.04 -15.55
C ARG A 11 20.39 -8.80 -14.35
N ALA A 12 20.87 -10.02 -14.12
CA ALA A 12 20.48 -10.80 -12.95
C ALA A 12 20.85 -10.11 -11.62
N ARG A 13 22.00 -9.42 -11.56
CA ARG A 13 22.40 -8.65 -10.37
C ARG A 13 21.49 -7.45 -10.14
N VAL A 14 21.17 -6.68 -11.19
CA VAL A 14 20.26 -5.53 -11.09
C VAL A 14 18.87 -5.96 -10.60
N VAL A 15 18.33 -7.05 -11.16
CA VAL A 15 17.03 -7.60 -10.75
C VAL A 15 17.01 -8.02 -9.27
N ARG A 16 18.11 -8.59 -8.76
CA ARG A 16 18.23 -8.94 -7.33
C ARG A 16 18.33 -7.72 -6.43
N VAL A 17 19.06 -6.68 -6.84
CA VAL A 17 19.13 -5.42 -6.08
C VAL A 17 17.73 -4.79 -5.97
N PHE A 18 16.98 -4.78 -7.07
CA PHE A 18 15.63 -4.26 -7.06
C PHE A 18 14.68 -5.12 -6.21
N ALA A 19 14.83 -6.45 -6.23
CA ALA A 19 14.10 -7.33 -5.33
C ALA A 19 14.37 -7.02 -3.85
N LEU A 20 15.64 -6.78 -3.48
CA LEU A 20 16.03 -6.38 -2.12
C LEU A 20 15.40 -5.04 -1.72
N LEU A 21 15.40 -4.05 -2.62
CA LEU A 21 14.73 -2.78 -2.37
C LEU A 21 13.23 -2.97 -2.12
N CYS A 22 12.55 -3.79 -2.92
CA CYS A 22 11.14 -4.11 -2.68
C CYS A 22 10.92 -4.79 -1.32
N PHE A 23 11.80 -5.72 -0.91
CA PHE A 23 11.70 -6.35 0.40
C PHE A 23 11.98 -5.38 1.55
N LEU A 24 12.90 -4.43 1.38
CA LEU A 24 13.15 -3.40 2.38
C LEU A 24 11.93 -2.50 2.55
N ILE A 25 11.30 -2.06 1.45
CA ILE A 25 10.08 -1.24 1.50
C ILE A 25 8.94 -2.00 2.17
N ALA A 26 8.72 -3.27 1.80
CA ALA A 26 7.73 -4.13 2.44
C ALA A 26 8.02 -4.33 3.93
N GLY A 27 9.29 -4.54 4.29
CA GLY A 27 9.75 -4.72 5.66
C GLY A 27 9.54 -3.48 6.52
N VAL A 28 9.87 -2.29 6.01
CA VAL A 28 9.62 -1.02 6.70
C VAL A 28 8.12 -0.82 6.90
N GLY A 29 7.30 -1.03 5.86
CA GLY A 29 5.85 -0.97 5.96
C GLY A 29 5.31 -1.91 7.03
N ALA A 30 5.69 -3.18 7.00
CA ALA A 30 5.25 -4.17 7.99
C ALA A 30 5.74 -3.87 9.41
N ALA A 31 6.95 -3.33 9.58
CA ALA A 31 7.54 -2.98 10.87
C ALA A 31 6.79 -1.83 11.57
N THR A 32 6.05 -1.01 10.83
CA THR A 32 5.19 0.02 11.44
C THR A 32 4.01 -0.57 12.21
N LEU A 33 3.52 -1.76 11.84
CA LEU A 33 2.37 -2.41 12.49
C LEU A 33 2.60 -2.72 13.98
N PRO A 34 3.70 -3.40 14.39
CA PRO A 34 3.98 -3.62 15.81
C PRO A 34 4.26 -2.31 16.56
N ALA A 35 4.85 -1.29 15.91
CA ALA A 35 5.03 0.02 16.53
C ALA A 35 3.68 0.68 16.89
N MET A 36 2.66 0.52 16.05
CA MET A 36 1.30 1.00 16.35
C MET A 36 0.62 0.23 17.48
N LEU A 37 0.91 -1.06 17.66
CA LEU A 37 0.35 -1.86 18.75
C LEU A 37 0.89 -1.42 20.12
N VAL A 38 2.17 -1.03 20.19
CA VAL A 38 2.81 -0.58 21.42
C VAL A 38 2.51 0.88 21.74
N GLY A 39 2.18 1.67 20.72
CA GLY A 39 1.68 3.02 20.90
C GLY A 39 1.01 3.57 19.63
N PRO A 40 -0.32 3.47 19.52
CA PRO A 40 -1.04 3.90 18.33
C PRO A 40 -0.97 5.42 18.14
N GLN A 41 -0.80 6.15 19.25
CA GLN A 41 -0.51 7.58 19.30
C GLN A 41 0.71 8.03 18.49
N TRP A 42 1.73 7.17 18.31
CA TRP A 42 2.98 7.54 17.64
C TRP A 42 2.82 8.02 16.19
N GLN A 43 1.74 7.60 15.52
CA GLN A 43 1.45 8.02 14.15
C GLN A 43 0.76 9.38 14.01
N ALA A 44 0.15 9.86 15.10
CA ALA A 44 -0.47 11.17 15.11
C ALA A 44 0.55 12.27 15.37
N PHE A 45 1.77 11.96 15.85
CA PHE A 45 2.75 12.99 16.17
C PHE A 45 3.55 13.41 14.93
N MET A 46 3.35 14.65 14.50
CA MET A 46 4.39 15.38 13.80
C MET A 46 5.15 16.25 14.80
N ILE A 47 6.42 16.49 14.50
CA ILE A 47 7.25 17.42 15.28
C ILE A 47 6.89 18.82 14.79
N ASP A 48 6.03 19.51 15.54
CA ASP A 48 5.71 20.92 15.29
C ASP A 48 6.82 21.78 15.89
N CYS A 49 7.64 22.38 15.02
CA CYS A 49 8.75 23.23 15.41
C CYS A 49 8.40 24.70 15.59
N ASN A 50 7.14 25.11 15.35
CA ASN A 50 6.73 26.50 15.62
C ASN A 50 6.68 26.82 17.12
N ASP A 51 6.41 25.81 17.98
CA ASP A 51 6.40 25.93 19.45
C ASP A 51 7.41 24.98 20.11
N GLY A 52 8.68 25.05 19.70
CA GLY A 52 9.77 24.36 20.42
C GLY A 52 9.93 22.87 20.11
N CYS A 53 9.62 22.46 18.88
CA CYS A 53 9.83 21.11 18.34
C CYS A 53 9.33 20.00 19.27
N ARG A 54 8.05 20.10 19.65
CA ARG A 54 7.41 19.06 20.46
C ARG A 54 6.59 18.15 19.55
N PRO A 55 6.56 16.83 19.83
CA PRO A 55 5.62 15.94 19.18
C PRO A 55 4.21 16.42 19.54
N LYS A 56 3.50 17.00 18.57
CA LYS A 56 2.09 17.36 18.73
C LYS A 56 1.25 16.38 17.92
N PRO A 57 0.14 15.86 18.48
CA PRO A 57 -0.81 15.10 17.68
C PRO A 57 -1.38 16.04 16.61
N GLN A 58 -0.99 15.86 15.35
CA GLN A 58 -1.56 16.48 14.16
C GLN A 58 -2.28 15.43 13.29
N PRO A 59 -3.38 14.86 13.79
CA PRO A 59 -4.23 13.98 12.99
C PRO A 59 -4.85 14.71 11.79
N LEU A 60 -5.01 16.04 11.90
CA LEU A 60 -5.56 16.92 10.88
C LEU A 60 -4.86 16.82 9.53
N ASP A 61 -3.55 16.54 9.50
CA ASP A 61 -2.81 16.47 8.24
C ASP A 61 -3.08 15.19 7.44
N GLN A 62 -3.64 14.17 8.11
CA GLN A 62 -4.07 12.93 7.46
C GLN A 62 -5.47 13.03 6.85
N LEU A 63 -6.21 14.12 7.13
CA LEU A 63 -7.54 14.34 6.59
C LEU A 63 -7.51 14.97 5.20
N SER A 64 -8.58 14.74 4.46
CA SER A 64 -8.82 15.47 3.21
C SER A 64 -8.82 17.00 3.44
N PRO A 65 -8.35 17.79 2.46
CA PRO A 65 -8.33 19.25 2.58
C PRO A 65 -9.72 19.85 2.80
N GLU A 66 -10.77 19.21 2.26
CA GLU A 66 -12.16 19.61 2.47
C GLU A 66 -12.57 19.47 3.93
N VAL A 67 -12.22 18.34 4.57
CA VAL A 67 -12.55 18.12 5.99
C VAL A 67 -11.71 19.01 6.89
N ARG A 68 -10.43 19.24 6.56
CA ARG A 68 -9.58 20.19 7.30
C ARG A 68 -10.21 21.58 7.35
N HIS A 69 -10.76 22.05 6.22
CA HIS A 69 -11.41 23.35 6.15
C HIS A 69 -12.67 23.42 7.02
N VAL A 70 -13.44 22.32 7.06
CA VAL A 70 -14.67 22.21 7.87
C VAL A 70 -14.35 22.12 9.35
N ILE A 71 -13.30 21.38 9.73
CA ILE A 71 -12.86 21.31 11.13
C ILE A 71 -12.35 22.67 11.59
N ALA A 72 -11.61 23.40 10.74
CA ALA A 72 -11.10 24.73 11.06
C ALA A 72 -12.22 25.78 11.27
N SER A 73 -13.40 25.58 10.68
CA SER A 73 -14.54 26.49 10.84
C SER A 73 -15.44 26.17 12.04
N LEU A 74 -15.20 25.04 12.73
CA LEU A 74 -16.02 24.60 13.87
C LEU A 74 -15.46 25.10 15.21
N PRO A 75 -16.25 25.83 16.03
CA PRO A 75 -15.82 26.25 17.35
C PRO A 75 -15.67 25.03 18.28
N LYS A 76 -14.62 25.01 19.11
CA LYS A 76 -14.28 23.91 20.05
C LYS A 76 -13.96 22.55 19.41
N ALA A 77 -13.77 22.49 18.09
CA ALA A 77 -13.25 21.31 17.43
C ALA A 77 -11.97 20.72 18.07
N PRO A 78 -10.95 21.52 18.44
CA PRO A 78 -9.75 20.96 19.07
C PRO A 78 -10.05 20.28 20.42
N GLU A 79 -10.91 20.87 21.25
CA GLU A 79 -11.28 20.30 22.56
C GLU A 79 -12.03 18.96 22.40
N ARG A 80 -13.01 18.90 21.49
CA ARG A 80 -13.76 17.68 21.20
C ARG A 80 -12.86 16.58 20.64
N MET A 81 -11.94 16.96 19.77
CA MET A 81 -10.98 16.05 19.18
C MET A 81 -10.02 15.48 20.25
N THR A 82 -9.52 16.32 21.16
CA THR A 82 -8.71 15.84 22.29
C THR A 82 -9.48 14.93 23.24
N ALA A 83 -10.76 15.20 23.48
CA ALA A 83 -11.62 14.36 24.31
C ALA A 83 -11.86 12.99 23.66
N ALA A 84 -12.14 12.95 22.35
CA ALA A 84 -12.31 11.69 21.61
C ALA A 84 -11.02 10.85 21.58
N MET A 85 -9.85 11.48 21.46
CA MET A 85 -8.56 10.78 21.47
C MET A 85 -8.16 10.22 22.83
N ALA A 86 -8.80 10.67 23.91
CA ALA A 86 -8.60 10.09 25.23
C ALA A 86 -9.21 8.68 25.34
N GLU A 87 -10.13 8.31 24.44
CA GLU A 87 -10.74 6.99 24.43
C GLU A 87 -9.83 5.96 23.74
N PRO A 88 -9.50 4.82 24.40
CA PRO A 88 -8.62 3.80 23.82
C PRO A 88 -9.23 3.13 22.57
N TYR A 89 -10.55 3.13 22.47
CA TYR A 89 -11.26 2.57 21.32
C TYR A 89 -11.07 3.41 20.03
N TRP A 90 -10.84 4.72 20.16
CA TRP A 90 -10.56 5.60 19.03
C TRP A 90 -9.28 5.18 18.29
N TRP A 91 -8.26 4.82 19.05
CA TRP A 91 -6.99 4.32 18.52
C TRP A 91 -7.10 2.95 17.85
N TRP A 92 -7.96 2.07 18.35
CA TRP A 92 -8.23 0.78 17.70
C TRP A 92 -8.93 0.95 16.35
N ARG A 93 -9.84 1.91 16.23
CA ARG A 93 -10.48 2.24 14.93
C ARG A 93 -9.45 2.74 13.93
N LEU A 94 -8.60 3.69 14.32
CA LEU A 94 -7.54 4.20 13.45
C LEU A 94 -6.52 3.12 13.07
N PHE A 95 -6.13 2.26 14.02
CA PHE A 95 -5.25 1.13 13.73
C PHE A 95 -5.85 0.20 12.65
N GLY A 96 -7.13 -0.12 12.77
CA GLY A 96 -7.83 -0.93 11.77
C GLY A 96 -7.84 -0.28 10.39
N ILE A 97 -8.06 1.02 10.32
CA ILE A 97 -8.04 1.77 9.06
C ILE A 97 -6.62 1.87 8.49
N GLN A 98 -5.61 2.07 9.34
CA GLN A 98 -4.22 2.12 8.91
C GLN A 98 -3.74 0.76 8.36
N MET A 99 -4.22 -0.35 8.93
CA MET A 99 -3.95 -1.68 8.39
C MET A 99 -4.46 -1.85 6.96
N LEU A 100 -5.58 -1.20 6.61
CA LEU A 100 -6.10 -1.24 5.25
C LEU A 100 -5.15 -0.61 4.23
N ASP A 101 -4.33 0.37 4.62
CA ASP A 101 -3.34 0.96 3.72
C ASP A 101 -2.02 0.18 3.69
N ILE A 102 -1.53 -0.21 4.86
CA ILE A 102 -0.17 -0.75 5.00
C ILE A 102 -0.10 -2.21 4.55
N LEU A 103 -1.15 -3.00 4.82
CA LEU A 103 -1.14 -4.42 4.52
C LEU A 103 -1.10 -4.68 3.00
N PRO A 104 -1.98 -4.08 2.16
CA PRO A 104 -1.91 -4.26 0.71
C PRO A 104 -0.62 -3.71 0.12
N PHE A 105 -0.14 -2.56 0.62
CA PHE A 105 1.14 -1.98 0.22
C PHE A 105 2.31 -2.95 0.45
N ALA A 106 2.45 -3.48 1.67
CA ALA A 106 3.52 -4.40 2.01
C ALA A 106 3.42 -5.71 1.21
N LEU A 107 2.20 -6.25 1.04
CA LEU A 107 1.96 -7.46 0.24
C LEU A 107 2.30 -7.27 -1.24
N LEU A 108 2.02 -6.08 -1.79
CA LEU A 108 2.34 -5.75 -3.18
C LEU A 108 3.85 -5.73 -3.39
N PHE A 109 4.58 -4.97 -2.58
CA PHE A 109 6.04 -4.91 -2.66
C PHE A 109 6.71 -6.26 -2.40
N PHE A 110 6.19 -7.04 -1.44
CA PHE A 110 6.66 -8.39 -1.19
C PHE A 110 6.43 -9.31 -2.40
N SER A 111 5.25 -9.25 -3.02
CA SER A 111 4.93 -10.05 -4.21
C SER A 111 5.79 -9.69 -5.42
N VAL A 112 6.03 -8.40 -5.64
CA VAL A 112 6.95 -7.91 -6.69
C VAL A 112 8.40 -8.34 -6.39
N GLY A 113 8.85 -8.19 -5.14
CA GLY A 113 10.18 -8.64 -4.70
C GLY A 113 10.37 -10.14 -4.92
N MET A 114 9.38 -10.96 -4.59
CA MET A 114 9.40 -12.40 -4.82
C MET A 114 9.43 -12.76 -6.31
N ALA A 115 8.68 -12.04 -7.16
CA ALA A 115 8.75 -12.20 -8.60
C ALA A 115 10.17 -11.93 -9.13
N LEU A 116 10.74 -10.78 -8.79
CA LEU A 116 12.09 -10.38 -9.20
C LEU A 116 13.17 -11.33 -8.68
N TRP A 117 13.09 -11.72 -7.40
CA TRP A 117 13.99 -12.68 -6.80
C TRP A 117 13.97 -14.01 -7.55
N SER A 118 12.79 -14.51 -7.91
CA SER A 118 12.63 -15.76 -8.63
C SER A 118 13.22 -15.71 -10.05
N PHE A 119 13.17 -14.55 -10.72
CA PHE A 119 13.81 -14.35 -12.02
C PHE A 119 15.33 -14.19 -11.90
N GLY A 120 15.80 -13.52 -10.85
CA GLY A 120 17.23 -13.27 -10.63
C GLY A 120 18.03 -14.49 -10.18
N ASN A 121 17.40 -15.49 -9.55
CA ASN A 121 18.11 -16.66 -8.98
C ASN A 121 18.14 -17.92 -9.86
N ARG A 122 17.48 -17.94 -11.03
CA ARG A 122 17.36 -19.17 -11.81
C ARG A 122 18.43 -19.37 -12.87
N GLN A 123 19.06 -20.54 -12.81
CA GLN A 123 19.76 -21.17 -13.91
C GLN A 123 18.76 -22.07 -14.68
N GLU A 124 18.60 -21.77 -15.97
CA GLU A 124 18.15 -22.63 -17.06
C GLU A 124 16.81 -23.40 -16.99
N HIS A 125 16.06 -23.46 -15.87
CA HIS A 125 14.82 -24.25 -15.82
C HIS A 125 13.53 -23.40 -15.84
N ARG A 126 12.65 -23.81 -16.77
CA ARG A 126 11.30 -23.39 -17.19
C ARG A 126 10.28 -23.27 -16.06
N ASP A 127 10.63 -22.54 -15.00
CA ASP A 127 9.86 -22.57 -13.76
C ASP A 127 9.07 -21.27 -13.58
N TRP A 128 7.75 -21.44 -13.67
CA TRP A 128 6.69 -20.44 -13.80
C TRP A 128 6.41 -19.60 -12.55
N ARG A 129 7.12 -19.85 -11.45
CA ARG A 129 6.83 -19.21 -10.14
C ARG A 129 6.88 -17.68 -10.19
N GLY A 130 7.78 -17.07 -10.96
CA GLY A 130 7.86 -15.61 -11.05
C GLY A 130 6.62 -14.96 -11.64
N ILE A 131 6.02 -15.61 -12.64
CA ILE A 131 4.76 -15.13 -13.24
C ILE A 131 3.60 -15.27 -12.25
N ARG A 132 3.55 -16.35 -11.47
CA ARG A 132 2.52 -16.49 -10.42
C ARG A 132 2.62 -15.39 -9.36
N TRP A 133 3.83 -14.97 -9.01
CA TRP A 133 4.03 -13.84 -8.09
C TRP A 133 3.62 -12.50 -8.72
N LEU A 134 3.89 -12.29 -10.02
CA LEU A 134 3.39 -11.12 -10.75
C LEU A 134 1.86 -11.09 -10.81
N GLN A 135 1.21 -12.23 -11.07
CA GLN A 135 -0.26 -12.33 -11.02
C GLN A 135 -0.81 -11.98 -9.63
N ARG A 136 -0.17 -12.47 -8.56
CA ARG A 136 -0.54 -12.07 -7.19
C ARG A 136 -0.35 -10.57 -6.96
N ALA A 137 0.77 -10.00 -7.40
CA ALA A 137 1.03 -8.57 -7.26
C ALA A 137 -0.05 -7.72 -7.95
N THR A 138 -0.49 -8.10 -9.15
CA THR A 138 -1.57 -7.38 -9.85
C THR A 138 -2.93 -7.56 -9.20
N ALA A 139 -3.24 -8.72 -8.60
CA ALA A 139 -4.46 -8.87 -7.80
C ALA A 139 -4.43 -7.94 -6.57
N VAL A 140 -3.29 -7.88 -5.87
CA VAL A 140 -3.11 -6.98 -4.73
C VAL A 140 -3.19 -5.52 -5.17
N ALA A 141 -2.68 -5.16 -6.35
CA ALA A 141 -2.77 -3.80 -6.89
C ALA A 141 -4.23 -3.36 -7.13
N ILE A 142 -5.07 -4.25 -7.67
CA ILE A 142 -6.50 -4.00 -7.85
C ILE A 142 -7.19 -3.80 -6.51
N VAL A 143 -6.92 -4.68 -5.53
CA VAL A 143 -7.46 -4.56 -4.17
C VAL A 143 -7.02 -3.23 -3.54
N MET A 144 -5.74 -2.87 -3.65
CA MET A 144 -5.21 -1.62 -3.10
C MET A 144 -5.87 -0.38 -3.73
N ALA A 145 -6.12 -0.37 -5.04
CA ALA A 145 -6.81 0.73 -5.71
C ALA A 145 -8.24 0.98 -5.20
N ILE A 146 -8.88 -0.05 -4.63
CA ILE A 146 -10.22 0.04 -4.03
C ILE A 146 -10.13 0.35 -2.53
N VAL A 147 -9.18 -0.25 -1.83
CA VAL A 147 -9.05 -0.14 -0.38
C VAL A 147 -8.54 1.23 0.05
N GLU A 148 -7.63 1.86 -0.71
CA GLU A 148 -7.08 3.18 -0.37
C GLU A 148 -8.14 4.30 -0.29
N PRO A 149 -9.04 4.48 -1.28
CA PRO A 149 -10.10 5.48 -1.14
C PRO A 149 -11.09 5.12 -0.02
N LEU A 150 -11.34 3.83 0.22
CA LEU A 150 -12.19 3.38 1.32
C LEU A 150 -11.57 3.69 2.69
N ALA A 151 -10.26 3.49 2.85
CA ALA A 151 -9.53 3.82 4.07
C ALA A 151 -9.57 5.33 4.34
N GLN A 152 -9.43 6.15 3.30
CA GLN A 152 -9.54 7.61 3.45
C GLN A 152 -10.94 8.05 3.88
N VAL A 153 -11.99 7.53 3.25
CA VAL A 153 -13.39 7.79 3.66
C VAL A 153 -13.64 7.35 5.11
N LEU A 154 -13.13 6.18 5.51
CA LEU A 154 -13.26 5.68 6.87
C LEU A 154 -12.51 6.57 7.88
N ARG A 155 -11.28 7.01 7.57
CA ARG A 155 -10.54 7.94 8.43
C ARG A 155 -11.36 9.19 8.65
N ASP A 156 -11.79 9.81 7.58
CA ASP A 156 -12.49 11.08 7.66
C ASP A 156 -13.85 10.95 8.36
N ALA A 157 -14.57 9.84 8.15
CA ALA A 157 -15.81 9.55 8.88
C ALA A 157 -15.58 9.40 10.40
N VAL A 158 -14.49 8.73 10.81
CA VAL A 158 -14.13 8.60 12.23
C VAL A 158 -13.79 9.96 12.84
N PHE A 159 -13.09 10.82 12.11
CA PHE A 159 -12.75 12.17 12.58
C PHE A 159 -13.96 13.11 12.62
N LEU A 160 -14.81 13.10 11.59
CA LEU A 160 -16.03 13.91 11.55
C LEU A 160 -17.03 13.49 12.64
N GLY A 161 -17.22 12.19 12.85
CA GLY A 161 -18.09 11.68 13.92
C GLY A 161 -17.57 11.99 15.33
N ALA A 162 -16.29 12.27 15.50
CA ALA A 162 -15.72 12.71 16.78
C ALA A 162 -15.94 14.21 17.07
N ILE A 163 -16.18 15.02 16.04
CA ILE A 163 -16.24 16.49 16.14
C ILE A 163 -17.66 17.02 15.93
N THR A 164 -18.49 16.29 15.18
CA THR A 164 -19.82 16.70 14.76
C THR A 164 -20.86 15.58 14.94
N ASP A 165 -22.08 15.94 15.32
CA ASP A 165 -23.24 15.03 15.32
C ASP A 165 -23.89 14.90 13.92
N VAL A 166 -23.25 15.47 12.89
CA VAL A 166 -23.81 15.57 11.55
C VAL A 166 -23.62 14.24 10.81
N GLY A 167 -24.68 13.45 10.74
CA GLY A 167 -24.68 12.10 10.18
C GLY A 167 -24.54 11.98 8.65
N ALA A 168 -24.34 13.08 7.92
CA ALA A 168 -24.17 13.06 6.47
C ALA A 168 -23.18 14.13 6.00
N PHE A 169 -21.99 13.69 5.56
CA PHE A 169 -21.00 14.52 4.89
C PHE A 169 -20.88 14.05 3.44
N SER A 170 -21.02 14.97 2.48
CA SER A 170 -20.88 14.65 1.07
C SER A 170 -19.40 14.53 0.70
N TYR A 171 -18.96 13.31 0.41
CA TYR A 171 -17.62 13.04 -0.09
C TYR A 171 -17.55 13.27 -1.60
N LEU A 172 -16.67 14.16 -2.04
CA LEU A 172 -16.25 14.19 -3.44
C LEU A 172 -15.10 13.20 -3.60
N ILE A 173 -15.43 11.95 -3.94
CA ILE A 173 -14.41 10.97 -4.29
C ILE A 173 -13.92 11.32 -5.69
N ASP A 174 -12.65 11.68 -5.82
CA ASP A 174 -12.02 11.83 -7.14
C ASP A 174 -11.82 10.43 -7.76
N PHE A 175 -12.81 10.03 -8.57
CA PHE A 175 -12.78 8.77 -9.29
C PHE A 175 -11.65 8.70 -10.32
N THR A 176 -11.06 9.83 -10.72
CA THR A 176 -10.03 9.88 -11.76
C THR A 176 -8.82 9.04 -11.34
N GLN A 177 -8.31 9.26 -10.13
CA GLN A 177 -7.15 8.53 -9.62
C GLN A 177 -7.43 7.03 -9.44
N ILE A 178 -8.66 6.69 -9.02
CA ILE A 178 -9.08 5.29 -8.84
C ILE A 178 -9.12 4.59 -10.20
N ILE A 179 -9.74 5.24 -11.20
CA ILE A 179 -9.85 4.72 -12.57
C ILE A 179 -8.47 4.55 -13.20
N GLU A 180 -7.58 5.54 -13.07
CA GLU A 180 -6.20 5.44 -13.58
C GLU A 180 -5.44 4.28 -12.96
N ARG A 181 -5.48 4.14 -11.62
CA ARG A 181 -4.80 3.05 -10.91
C ARG A 181 -5.35 1.67 -11.31
N LEU A 182 -6.68 1.55 -11.45
CA LEU A 182 -7.34 0.34 -11.94
C LEU A 182 -6.96 0.02 -13.38
N LEU A 183 -6.90 1.03 -14.26
CA LEU A 183 -6.46 0.87 -15.65
C LEU A 183 -5.02 0.36 -15.72
N PHE A 184 -4.10 0.94 -14.95
CA PHE A 184 -2.71 0.48 -14.90
C PHE A 184 -2.60 -0.94 -14.34
N ALA A 185 -3.34 -1.26 -13.27
CA ALA A 185 -3.35 -2.61 -12.71
C ALA A 185 -3.95 -3.64 -13.69
N GLY A 186 -5.02 -3.27 -14.41
CA GLY A 186 -5.65 -4.08 -15.44
C GLY A 186 -4.74 -4.29 -16.66
N ALA A 187 -4.05 -3.23 -17.12
CA ALA A 187 -3.07 -3.31 -18.20
C ALA A 187 -1.89 -4.22 -17.82
N ALA A 188 -1.37 -4.09 -16.60
CA ALA A 188 -0.33 -4.96 -16.08
C ALA A 188 -0.82 -6.42 -16.00
N TRP A 189 -2.04 -6.64 -15.51
CA TRP A 189 -2.67 -7.97 -15.45
C TRP A 189 -2.74 -8.60 -16.85
N ALA A 190 -3.27 -7.86 -17.83
CA ALA A 190 -3.38 -8.32 -19.21
C ALA A 190 -2.02 -8.66 -19.82
N ALA A 191 -1.01 -7.78 -19.63
CA ALA A 191 0.35 -8.01 -20.12
C ALA A 191 0.99 -9.27 -19.51
N ILE A 192 0.81 -9.48 -18.21
CA ILE A 192 1.33 -10.68 -17.52
C ILE A 192 0.67 -11.96 -18.04
N TRP A 193 -0.64 -11.94 -18.29
CA TRP A 193 -1.34 -13.08 -18.87
C TRP A 193 -0.93 -13.36 -20.32
N ALA A 194 -0.73 -12.33 -21.13
CA ALA A 194 -0.20 -12.46 -22.48
C ALA A 194 1.21 -13.08 -22.48
N LEU A 195 2.09 -12.63 -21.57
CA LEU A 195 3.42 -13.20 -21.37
C LEU A 195 3.35 -14.66 -20.91
N ALA A 196 2.44 -14.99 -19.99
CA ALA A 196 2.21 -16.37 -19.56
C ALA A 196 1.80 -17.27 -20.73
N ALA A 197 0.84 -16.82 -21.56
CA ALA A 197 0.36 -17.56 -22.72
C ALA A 197 1.47 -17.77 -23.76
N GLY A 198 2.23 -16.71 -24.08
CA GLY A 198 3.33 -16.79 -25.04
C GLY A 198 4.47 -17.71 -24.60
N LEU A 199 4.80 -17.71 -23.31
CA LEU A 199 5.80 -18.64 -22.76
C LEU A 199 5.30 -20.10 -22.77
N ARG A 200 3.97 -20.34 -22.65
CA ARG A 200 3.40 -21.70 -22.64
C ARG A 200 3.47 -22.28 -24.05
N ALA A 201 3.04 -21.49 -25.03
CA ALA A 201 3.14 -21.84 -26.44
C ALA A 201 4.57 -22.20 -26.87
N ARG A 202 5.59 -21.43 -26.43
CA ARG A 202 7.00 -21.76 -26.69
C ARG A 202 7.46 -23.04 -26.00
N GLY A 203 6.92 -23.31 -24.82
CA GLY A 203 7.20 -24.53 -24.09
C GLY A 203 6.68 -25.76 -24.83
N ASP A 204 5.42 -25.73 -25.27
CA ASP A 204 4.78 -26.86 -25.94
C ASP A 204 5.47 -27.18 -27.27
N LEU A 205 5.89 -26.14 -28.01
CA LEU A 205 6.68 -26.31 -29.24
C LEU A 205 8.07 -26.92 -29.00
N ALA A 206 8.67 -26.71 -27.83
CA ALA A 206 9.97 -27.27 -27.47
C ALA A 206 9.89 -28.71 -26.93
N GLU A 207 8.68 -29.23 -26.70
CA GLU A 207 8.44 -30.61 -26.24
C GLU A 207 8.03 -31.54 -27.40
N ILE A 208 7.66 -30.96 -28.55
CA ILE A 208 7.27 -31.67 -29.79
C ILE A 208 8.49 -31.98 -30.69
N VAL A 209 9.64 -31.33 -30.47
CA VAL A 209 10.90 -31.52 -31.22
C VAL A 209 11.91 -32.27 -30.37
#